data_AF-A0A227JEK5-F1
#
_entry.id   AF-A0A227JEK5-F1
#
_cell.length_a   1.000
_cell.length_b   1.000
_cell.length_c   1.000
_cell.angle_alpha   90.00
_cell.angle_beta   90.00
_cell.angle_gamma   90.00
#
_symmetry.space_group_name_H-M   'P 1'
#
loop_
_entity.id
_entity.type
_entity.pdbx_description
1 polymer ?
#
loop_
_entity_poly.entity_id
_entity_poly.type
_entity_poly.pdbx_seq_one_letter_code
_entity_poly.pdbx_strand_id
1 'polypeptide(L)'
;MQTRVRLTPPERNRMKNKDKNKKPLHNLDLNLLKIFRVVSEEKKTVAAAKRLNITQPAVSRAMARLREHFNDPLFVRTRYGLKPTDKGQLLSDSLPKIMDDLSNLILELDEFSPESSSANIKIAINGFF
;
A
#
# COMPACT_ATOMS: atom_id res chain seq x y z
N MET A 1 -55.44 -24.12 -35.13
CA MET A 1 -55.33 -22.65 -35.02
C MET A 1 -53.88 -22.32 -34.64
N GLN A 2 -53.15 -21.65 -35.52
CA GLN A 2 -51.75 -21.24 -35.29
C GLN A 2 -51.72 -19.83 -34.69
N THR A 3 -50.95 -19.62 -33.63
CA THR A 3 -50.58 -18.28 -33.16
C THR A 3 -49.07 -18.24 -32.97
N ARG A 4 -48.36 -17.66 -33.94
CA ARG A 4 -46.92 -17.40 -33.87
C ARG A 4 -46.67 -16.21 -32.95
N VAL A 5 -46.02 -16.42 -31.81
CA VAL A 5 -45.38 -15.35 -31.04
C VAL A 5 -43.93 -15.26 -31.51
N ARG A 6 -43.55 -14.11 -32.08
CA ARG A 6 -42.16 -13.79 -32.41
C ARG A 6 -41.39 -13.55 -31.10
N LEU A 7 -40.41 -14.39 -30.79
CA LEU A 7 -39.40 -14.10 -29.76
C LEU A 7 -38.24 -13.39 -30.44
N THR A 8 -37.95 -12.15 -30.01
CA THR A 8 -36.67 -11.50 -30.28
C THR A 8 -35.58 -12.19 -29.45
N PRO A 9 -34.38 -12.45 -29.98
CA PRO A 9 -33.30 -13.02 -29.18
C PRO A 9 -32.86 -12.03 -28.09
N PRO A 10 -32.63 -12.47 -26.84
CA PRO A 10 -32.05 -11.60 -25.82
C PRO A 10 -30.60 -11.27 -26.17
N GLU A 11 -30.24 -9.99 -26.03
CA GLU A 11 -28.90 -9.44 -26.25
C GLU A 11 -27.83 -10.23 -25.50
N ARG A 12 -27.07 -11.05 -26.24
CA ARG A 12 -25.94 -11.83 -25.71
C ARG A 12 -24.69 -10.97 -25.61
N ASN A 13 -24.76 -9.86 -24.87
CA ASN A 13 -23.57 -9.02 -24.61
C ASN A 13 -23.36 -8.74 -23.11
N ARG A 14 -23.50 -9.77 -22.27
CA ARG A 14 -23.23 -9.72 -20.82
C ARG A 14 -22.07 -10.62 -20.35
N MET A 15 -21.10 -10.93 -21.23
CA MET A 15 -19.95 -11.78 -20.86
C MET A 15 -18.59 -11.15 -21.19
N LYS A 16 -18.37 -9.87 -20.85
CA LYS A 16 -17.02 -9.29 -20.80
C LYS A 16 -16.80 -8.49 -19.53
N ASN A 17 -16.49 -9.20 -18.43
CA ASN A 17 -15.50 -8.85 -17.41
C ASN A 17 -15.76 -9.67 -16.15
N LYS A 18 -15.17 -10.86 -16.02
CA LYS A 18 -15.14 -11.55 -14.72
C LYS A 18 -13.74 -11.94 -14.25
N ASP A 19 -12.69 -11.36 -14.86
CA ASP A 19 -11.30 -11.64 -14.51
C ASP A 19 -10.53 -10.35 -14.22
N LYS A 20 -10.90 -9.63 -13.15
CA LYS A 20 -10.01 -8.66 -12.52
C LYS A 20 -9.45 -9.28 -11.25
N ASN A 21 -8.31 -9.94 -11.43
CA ASN A 21 -7.46 -10.59 -10.46
C ASN A 21 -7.41 -9.82 -9.11
N LYS A 22 -8.07 -10.36 -8.09
CA LYS A 22 -8.18 -9.81 -6.72
C LYS A 22 -6.88 -10.04 -5.93
N LYS A 23 -5.86 -9.23 -6.17
CA LYS A 23 -4.81 -8.99 -5.17
C LYS A 23 -4.47 -7.49 -5.13
N PRO A 24 -5.22 -6.67 -4.38
CA PRO A 24 -5.01 -5.21 -4.32
C PRO A 24 -3.62 -4.83 -3.81
N LEU A 25 -2.95 -5.72 -3.07
CA LEU A 25 -1.60 -5.54 -2.56
C LEU A 25 -0.49 -5.76 -3.59
N HIS A 26 -0.72 -6.57 -4.64
CA HIS A 26 0.38 -7.02 -5.52
C HIS A 26 0.92 -5.93 -6.44
N ASN A 27 0.13 -4.88 -6.65
CA ASN A 27 0.47 -3.72 -7.47
C ASN A 27 0.71 -2.46 -6.63
N LEU A 28 0.63 -2.56 -5.30
CA LEU A 28 0.83 -1.45 -4.39
C LEU A 28 2.26 -1.45 -3.85
N ASP A 29 3.01 -0.40 -4.19
CA ASP A 29 4.32 -0.13 -3.63
C ASP A 29 4.17 0.21 -2.13
N LEU A 30 4.56 -0.71 -1.25
CA LEU A 30 4.39 -0.59 0.20
C LEU A 30 5.17 0.60 0.78
N ASN A 31 6.24 1.05 0.11
CA ASN A 31 6.96 2.25 0.52
C ASN A 31 6.07 3.50 0.42
N LEU A 32 5.08 3.50 -0.48
CA LEU A 32 4.10 4.58 -0.56
C LEU A 32 3.25 4.65 0.72
N LEU A 33 2.85 3.51 1.28
CA LEU A 33 2.09 3.47 2.52
C LEU A 33 2.89 3.99 3.72
N LYS A 34 4.21 3.74 3.76
CA LYS A 34 5.11 4.36 4.75
C LYS A 34 5.11 5.88 4.65
N ILE A 35 5.20 6.42 3.43
CA ILE A 35 5.15 7.87 3.19
C ILE A 35 3.79 8.44 3.58
N PHE A 36 2.70 7.74 3.25
CA PHE A 36 1.34 8.12 3.63
C PHE A 36 1.20 8.26 5.15
N ARG A 37 1.66 7.25 5.92
CA ARG A 37 1.61 7.28 7.40
C ARG A 37 2.26 8.54 7.94
N VAL A 38 3.47 8.86 7.49
CA VAL A 38 4.18 10.07 7.96
C VAL A 38 3.47 11.36 7.53
N VAL A 39 2.94 11.43 6.30
CA VAL A 39 2.16 12.61 5.86
C VAL A 39 0.89 12.80 6.68
N SER A 40 0.23 11.71 7.08
CA SER A 40 -0.95 11.75 7.94
C SER A 40 -0.65 12.30 9.34
N GLU A 41 0.49 11.90 9.90
CA GLU A 41 0.95 12.36 11.22
C GLU A 41 1.38 13.83 11.19
N GLU A 42 2.22 14.21 10.22
CA GLU A 42 2.78 15.56 10.13
C GLU A 42 1.80 16.62 9.59
N LYS A 43 0.78 16.19 8.83
CA LYS A 43 -0.21 17.05 8.14
C LYS A 43 0.42 18.11 7.21
N LYS A 44 1.72 18.03 6.92
CA LYS A 44 2.49 18.94 6.07
C LYS A 44 3.54 18.15 5.28
N THR A 45 3.57 18.32 3.96
CA THR A 45 4.51 17.57 3.09
C THR A 45 5.97 17.93 3.31
N VAL A 46 6.27 19.18 3.69
CA VAL A 46 7.64 19.62 4.00
C VAL A 46 8.15 18.97 5.29
N ALA A 47 7.31 18.91 6.33
CA ALA A 47 7.67 18.26 7.58
C ALA A 47 7.84 16.74 7.40
N ALA A 48 6.93 16.11 6.65
CA ALA A 48 7.06 14.70 6.28
C ALA A 48 8.34 14.40 5.50
N ALA A 49 8.71 15.25 4.53
CA ALA A 49 9.95 15.11 3.76
C ALA A 49 11.18 15.14 4.68
N LYS A 50 11.22 16.09 5.63
CA LYS A 50 12.29 16.20 6.63
C LYS A 50 12.37 14.94 7.50
N ARG A 51 11.24 14.44 8.00
CA ARG A 51 11.19 13.24 8.86
C ARG A 51 11.58 11.95 8.12
N LEU A 52 11.24 11.85 6.84
CA LEU A 52 11.59 10.72 5.98
C LEU A 52 13.01 10.81 5.39
N ASN A 53 13.72 11.91 5.62
CA ASN A 53 15.02 12.22 5.00
C ASN A 53 15.00 12.13 3.46
N ILE A 54 13.93 12.66 2.84
CA ILE A 54 13.77 12.74 1.38
C ILE A 54 13.35 14.13 0.96
N THR A 55 13.34 14.41 -0.35
CA THR A 55 12.90 15.70 -0.86
C THR A 55 11.37 15.82 -0.87
N GLN A 56 10.85 17.04 -0.69
CA GLN A 56 9.40 17.31 -0.74
C GLN A 56 8.75 16.99 -2.12
N PRO A 57 9.44 17.16 -3.27
CA PRO A 57 8.97 16.62 -4.54
C PRO A 57 8.82 15.10 -4.55
N ALA A 58 9.71 14.36 -3.87
CA ALA A 58 9.60 12.89 -3.76
C ALA A 58 8.34 12.49 -2.97
N VAL A 59 8.06 13.16 -1.83
CA VAL A 59 6.81 12.98 -1.09
C VAL A 59 5.60 13.27 -1.97
N SER A 60 5.63 14.36 -2.75
CA SER A 60 4.52 14.77 -3.61
C SER A 60 4.24 13.75 -4.71
N ARG A 61 5.29 13.19 -5.35
CA ARG A 61 5.17 12.11 -6.34
C ARG A 61 4.63 10.82 -5.73
N ALA A 62 5.10 10.44 -4.54
CA ALA A 62 4.58 9.27 -3.84
C ALA A 62 3.08 9.42 -3.52
N MET A 63 2.67 10.59 -3.03
CA MET A 63 1.27 10.90 -2.79
C MET A 63 0.44 10.90 -4.07
N ALA A 64 0.97 11.37 -5.21
CA ALA A 64 0.28 11.29 -6.50
C ALA A 64 0.00 9.83 -6.92
N ARG A 65 1.01 8.95 -6.82
CA ARG A 65 0.84 7.51 -7.12
C ARG A 65 -0.20 6.84 -6.22
N LEU A 66 -0.25 7.20 -4.93
CA LEU A 66 -1.28 6.70 -4.03
C LEU A 66 -2.67 7.16 -4.44
N ARG A 67 -2.81 8.42 -4.86
CA ARG A 67 -4.10 8.96 -5.31
C ARG A 67 -4.63 8.24 -6.52
N GLU A 68 -3.76 7.93 -7.48
CA GLU A 68 -4.09 7.13 -8.65
C GLU A 68 -4.49 5.71 -8.24
N HIS A 69 -3.71 5.07 -7.37
CA HIS A 69 -3.97 3.70 -6.91
C HIS A 69 -5.32 3.57 -6.18
N PHE A 70 -5.63 4.50 -5.28
CA PHE A 70 -6.87 4.49 -4.50
C PHE A 70 -8.04 5.19 -5.20
N ASN A 71 -7.79 5.82 -6.35
CA ASN A 71 -8.73 6.70 -7.04
C ASN A 71 -9.39 7.70 -6.08
N ASP A 72 -8.56 8.39 -5.28
CA ASP A 72 -8.98 9.30 -4.21
C ASP A 72 -7.87 10.32 -3.93
N PRO A 73 -8.16 11.61 -3.67
CA PRO A 73 -7.12 12.59 -3.36
C PRO A 73 -6.40 12.33 -2.02
N LEU A 74 -6.99 11.51 -1.14
CA LEU A 74 -6.55 11.08 0.19
C LEU A 74 -6.39 12.20 1.22
N PHE A 75 -5.93 13.36 0.79
CA PHE A 75 -5.83 14.58 1.58
C PHE A 75 -6.28 15.78 0.76
N VAL A 76 -7.01 16.68 1.41
CA VAL A 76 -7.37 18.00 0.90
C VAL A 76 -6.55 19.07 1.60
N ARG A 77 -6.22 20.15 0.88
CA ARG A 77 -5.46 21.28 1.42
C ARG A 77 -6.42 22.22 2.14
N THR A 78 -6.06 22.60 3.35
CA THR A 78 -6.80 23.53 4.20
C THR A 78 -5.87 24.65 4.69
N ARG A 79 -6.43 25.68 5.32
CA ARG A 79 -5.66 26.77 5.94
C ARG A 79 -4.68 26.30 7.03
N TYR A 80 -4.93 25.14 7.64
CA TYR A 80 -4.12 24.57 8.72
C TYR A 80 -3.16 23.45 8.27
N GLY A 81 -3.14 23.13 6.97
CA GLY A 81 -2.36 22.03 6.42
C GLY A 81 -3.22 21.02 5.67
N LEU A 82 -2.78 19.76 5.65
CA LEU A 82 -3.49 18.67 5.00
C LEU A 82 -4.51 18.05 5.95
N LYS A 83 -5.74 17.87 5.46
CA LYS A 83 -6.80 17.13 6.13
C LYS A 83 -7.11 15.87 5.31
N PRO A 84 -7.22 14.68 5.92
CA PRO A 84 -7.59 13.48 5.18
C PRO A 84 -9.02 13.58 4.62
N THR A 85 -9.28 12.88 3.51
CA THR A 85 -10.63 12.54 3.03
C THR A 85 -11.20 11.41 3.89
N ASP A 86 -12.46 11.01 3.67
CA ASP A 86 -13.03 9.85 4.39
C ASP A 86 -12.21 8.56 4.15
N LYS A 87 -11.78 8.33 2.90
CA LYS A 87 -10.90 7.19 2.56
C LYS A 87 -9.51 7.37 3.16
N GLY A 88 -8.96 8.57 3.12
CA GLY A 88 -7.70 8.90 3.78
C GLY A 88 -7.76 8.64 5.28
N GLN A 89 -8.86 9.01 5.94
CA GLN A 89 -9.07 8.83 7.37
C GLN A 89 -9.12 7.35 7.73
N LEU A 90 -9.92 6.56 7.02
CA LEU A 90 -9.98 5.09 7.20
C LEU A 90 -8.60 4.44 7.07
N LEU A 91 -7.81 4.88 6.09
CA LEU A 91 -6.44 4.40 5.89
C LEU A 91 -5.52 4.84 7.04
N SER A 92 -5.58 6.11 7.45
CA SER A 92 -4.81 6.67 8.55
C SER A 92 -5.07 5.96 9.89
N ASP A 93 -6.31 5.53 10.13
CA ASP A 93 -6.70 4.86 11.37
C ASP A 93 -6.25 3.39 11.39
N SER A 94 -6.32 2.70 10.26
CA SER A 94 -6.06 1.25 10.19
C SER A 94 -4.59 0.91 9.91
N LEU A 95 -3.91 1.74 9.11
CA LEU A 95 -2.58 1.46 8.59
C LEU A 95 -1.48 1.34 9.66
N PRO A 96 -1.45 2.17 10.74
CA PRO A 96 -0.41 2.06 11.77
C PRO A 96 -0.36 0.66 12.38
N LYS A 97 -1.51 0.12 12.80
CA LYS A 97 -1.58 -1.22 13.39
C LYS A 97 -1.04 -2.29 12.45
N ILE A 98 -1.43 -2.26 11.16
CA ILE A 98 -0.97 -3.24 10.17
C ILE A 98 0.55 -3.16 9.97
N MET A 99 1.11 -1.96 9.93
CA MET A 99 2.55 -1.74 9.78
C MET A 99 3.33 -2.19 11.02
N ASP A 100 2.76 -2.00 12.21
CA ASP A 100 3.36 -2.41 13.47
C ASP A 100 3.30 -3.95 13.61
N ASP A 101 2.17 -4.59 13.26
CA ASP A 101 2.03 -6.05 13.22
C ASP A 101 3.06 -6.69 12.26
N LEU A 102 3.25 -6.09 11.07
CA LEU A 102 4.26 -6.56 10.11
C LEU A 102 5.69 -6.35 10.62
N SER A 103 5.93 -5.25 11.34
CA SER A 103 7.24 -4.98 11.94
C SER A 103 7.55 -5.98 13.05
N ASN A 104 6.58 -6.30 13.91
CA ASN A 104 6.72 -7.31 14.96
C ASN A 104 7.00 -8.70 14.38
N LEU A 105 6.25 -9.10 13.34
CA LEU A 105 6.50 -10.38 12.65
C LEU A 105 7.92 -10.47 12.09
N ILE A 106 8.45 -9.38 11.51
CA ILE A 106 9.83 -9.37 11.00
C ILE A 106 10.84 -9.49 12.14
N LEU A 107 10.61 -8.80 13.27
CA LEU A 107 11.47 -8.89 14.44
C LEU A 107 11.49 -10.30 15.04
N GLU A 108 10.32 -10.97 15.12
CA GLU A 108 10.22 -12.36 15.56
C GLU A 108 10.98 -13.34 14.66
N LEU A 109 11.03 -13.07 13.34
CA LEU A 109 11.82 -13.88 12.40
C LEU A 109 13.33 -13.63 12.52
N ASP A 110 13.73 -12.45 12.98
CA ASP A 110 15.14 -12.07 13.21
C ASP A 110 15.64 -12.46 14.61
N GLU A 111 14.78 -12.96 15.50
CA GLU A 111 15.21 -13.56 16.77
C GLU A 111 16.00 -14.85 16.54
N PHE A 112 17.30 -14.67 16.33
CA PHE A 112 18.27 -15.76 16.31
C PHE A 112 18.46 -16.30 17.73
N SER A 113 17.86 -17.46 18.01
CA SER A 113 18.21 -18.26 19.18
C SER A 113 19.38 -19.19 18.83
N PRO A 114 20.60 -18.98 19.36
CA PRO A 114 21.75 -19.86 19.09
C PRO A 114 21.52 -21.30 19.58
N GLU A 115 20.60 -21.49 20.53
CA GLU A 115 20.29 -22.77 21.15
C GLU A 115 19.39 -23.65 20.27
N SER A 116 18.54 -23.04 19.42
CA SER A 116 17.63 -23.75 18.51
C SER A 116 17.98 -23.60 17.03
N SER A 117 19.02 -22.83 16.70
CA SER A 117 19.41 -22.56 15.32
C SER A 117 20.32 -23.65 14.76
N SER A 118 19.79 -24.51 13.90
CA SER A 118 20.57 -25.47 13.10
C SER A 118 21.00 -24.85 11.76
N ALA A 119 21.68 -23.71 11.78
CA ALA A 119 22.11 -23.01 10.57
C ALA A 119 23.51 -23.45 10.12
N ASN A 120 23.70 -23.65 8.81
CA ASN A 120 25.02 -23.86 8.21
C ASN A 120 25.73 -22.52 8.06
N ILE A 121 26.73 -22.25 8.91
CA ILE A 121 27.53 -21.02 8.85
C ILE A 121 28.71 -21.25 7.88
N LYS A 122 28.76 -20.49 6.79
CA LYS A 122 29.94 -20.43 5.92
C LYS A 122 30.78 -19.21 6.30
N ILE A 123 31.98 -19.46 6.79
CA ILE A 123 32.94 -18.41 7.14
C ILE A 123 34.00 -18.37 6.05
N ALA A 124 34.15 -17.22 5.39
CA ALA A 124 35.26 -16.95 4.49
C ALA A 124 36.27 -16.07 5.22
N ILE A 125 37.49 -16.58 5.36
CA ILE A 125 38.63 -15.86 5.95
C ILE A 125 39.67 -15.63 4.86
N ASN A 126 40.20 -14.41 4.81
CA ASN A 126 41.34 -14.09 3.98
C ASN A 126 42.62 -14.47 4.73
N GLY A 127 43.40 -15.40 4.16
CA GLY A 127 44.57 -16.01 4.81
C GLY A 127 45.88 -15.22 4.67
N PHE A 128 45.83 -13.92 4.41
CA PHE A 128 47.06 -13.11 4.37
C PHE A 128 47.39 -12.58 5.79
N PHE A 129 48.30 -13.29 6.45
CA PHE A 129 49.14 -12.80 7.54
C PHE A 129 50.58 -12.70 7.06
#